data_AF-A0A804R9F2-F1
#
_entry.id   AF-A0A804R9F2-F1
#
_cell.length_a   1.000
_cell.length_b   1.000
_cell.length_c   1.000
_cell.angle_alpha   90.00
_cell.angle_beta   90.00
_cell.angle_gamma   90.00
#
_symmetry.space_group_name_H-M   'P 1'
#
loop_
_entity.id
_entity.type
_entity.pdbx_description
1 polymer ?
#
loop_
_entity_poly.entity_id
_entity_poly.type
_entity_poly.pdbx_seq_one_letter_code
_entity_poly.pdbx_strand_id
1 'polypeptide(L)' 'MLATPGMGHLILLAELAKLLAARRGITTTLITFASATQRAFLASLPPYVTSRAMPLVDLSDLPCTAVFETLMT' A
#
# COMPACT_ATOMS: atom_id res chain seq x y z
N MET A 1 -2.16 -6.72 -6.74
CA MET A 1 -1.89 -5.30 -6.99
C MET A 1 -0.67 -4.89 -6.20
N LEU A 2 0.29 -4.23 -6.84
CA LEU A 2 1.50 -3.73 -6.17
C LEU A 2 1.34 -2.23 -5.96
N ALA A 3 1.31 -1.80 -4.69
CA ALA A 3 1.28 -0.40 -4.34
C ALA A 3 2.70 0.12 -4.18
N THR A 4 3.00 1.22 -4.87
CA THR A 4 4.15 2.06 -4.55
C THR A 4 4.06 2.51 -3.08
N PRO A 5 5.19 2.67 -2.38
CA PRO A 5 5.18 3.21 -1.02
C PRO A 5 4.42 4.54 -0.92
N GLY A 6 3.76 4.75 0.22
CA GLY A 6 3.00 5.96 0.54
C GLY A 6 1.51 5.72 0.72
N MET A 7 0.91 6.42 1.70
CA MET A 7 -0.52 6.23 2.04
C MET A 7 -1.47 6.58 0.88
N GLY A 8 -1.16 7.58 0.07
CA GLY A 8 -2.00 7.97 -1.07
C GLY A 8 -2.18 6.84 -2.09
N HIS A 9 -1.10 6.14 -2.43
CA HIS A 9 -1.13 5.00 -3.33
C HIS A 9 -1.89 3.81 -2.75
N LEU A 10 -1.72 3.57 -1.44
CA LEU A 10 -2.43 2.48 -0.75
C LEU A 10 -3.93 2.70 -0.68
N ILE A 11 -4.36 3.91 -0.33
CA ILE A 11 -5.79 4.24 -0.28
C ILE A 11 -6.41 4.06 -1.66
N LEU A 12 -5.78 4.61 -2.71
CA LEU A 12 -6.31 4.54 -4.07
C LEU A 12 -6.45 3.09 -4.54
N LEU A 13 -5.43 2.26 -4.34
CA LEU A 13 -5.49 0.85 -4.71
C LEU A 13 -6.47 0.03 -3.86
N ALA A 14 -6.65 0.36 -2.59
CA ALA A 14 -7.68 -0.26 -1.74
C ALA A 14 -9.10 0.09 -2.23
N GLU A 15 -9.36 1.33 -2.60
CA GLU A 15 -10.65 1.73 -3.19
C GLU A 15 -10.87 1.03 -4.54
N LEU A 16 -9.85 0.95 -5.39
CA LEU A 16 -9.93 0.20 -6.65
C LEU A 16 -10.24 -1.28 -6.40
N ALA A 17 -9.59 -1.91 -5.42
CA ALA A 17 -9.85 -3.31 -5.06
C ALA A 17 -11.29 -3.50 -4.58
N LYS A 18 -11.83 -2.58 -3.78
CA LYS A 18 -13.25 -2.59 -3.36
C LYS A 18 -14.20 -2.45 -4.54
N LEU A 19 -13.90 -1.55 -5.48
CA LEU A 19 -14.71 -1.39 -6.69
C LEU A 19 -14.70 -2.63 -7.59
N LEU A 20 -13.55 -3.31 -7.73
CA LEU A 20 -13.45 -4.56 -8.49
C LEU A 20 -14.24 -5.69 -7.84
N ALA A 21 -14.18 -5.81 -6.51
CA ALA A 21 -14.97 -6.78 -5.77
C ALA A 21 -16.48 -6.51 -5.96
N ALA A 22 -16.91 -5.27 -5.78
CA ALA A 22 -18.32 -4.89 -5.89
C ALA A 22 -18.90 -5.07 -7.31
N ARG A 23 -18.12 -4.76 -8.35
CA ARG A 23 -18.62 -4.79 -9.74
C ARG A 23 -18.39 -6.10 -10.46
N ARG A 24 -17.38 -6.88 -10.06
CA ARG A 24 -16.93 -8.07 -10.81
C ARG A 24 -16.70 -9.30 -9.93
N GLY A 25 -16.89 -9.21 -8.62
CA GLY A 25 -16.65 -10.33 -7.70
C GLY A 25 -15.17 -10.72 -7.58
N ILE A 26 -14.24 -9.84 -7.96
CA ILE A 26 -12.81 -10.13 -7.98
C ILE A 26 -12.21 -9.90 -6.59
N THR A 27 -11.58 -10.94 -6.04
CA THR A 27 -10.73 -10.83 -4.85
C THR A 27 -9.36 -10.29 -5.23
N THR A 28 -8.81 -9.39 -4.42
CA THR A 28 -7.53 -8.72 -4.71
C THR A 28 -6.55 -8.87 -3.55
N THR A 29 -5.27 -9.06 -3.87
CA THR A 29 -4.18 -8.97 -2.89
C THR A 29 -3.39 -7.69 -3.11
N LEU A 30 -3.28 -6.84 -2.08
CA LEU A 30 -2.42 -5.67 -2.05
C LEU A 30 -1.03 -6.04 -1.52
N ILE A 31 0.00 -5.74 -2.30
CA ILE A 31 1.41 -5.95 -1.93
C ILE A 31 2.05 -4.58 -1.80
N THR A 32 2.77 -4.32 -0.69
CA THR A 32 3.40 -3.01 -0.43
C THR A 32 4.54 -3.11 0.58
N PHE A 33 5.33 -2.05 0.72
CA PHE A 33 6.26 -1.86 1.83
C PHE A 33 5.53 -1.08 2.93
N ALA A 34 5.02 -1.80 3.94
CA ALA A 34 4.14 -1.23 4.95
C ALA A 34 4.89 -0.68 6.17
N SER A 35 4.77 0.63 6.42
CA SER A 35 5.08 1.26 7.70
C SER A 35 4.11 0.84 8.81
N ALA A 36 4.38 1.19 10.07
CA ALA A 36 3.50 0.88 11.19
C ALA A 36 2.07 1.40 10.97
N THR A 37 1.92 2.66 10.51
CA THR A 37 0.62 3.29 10.22
C THR A 37 -0.12 2.57 9.10
N GLN A 38 0.60 2.15 8.05
CA GLN A 38 0.01 1.44 6.92
C GLN A 38 -0.53 0.06 7.31
N ARG A 39 0.08 -0.63 8.28
CA ARG A 39 -0.43 -1.94 8.75
C ARG A 39 -1.81 -1.84 9.39
N ALA A 40 -2.10 -0.78 10.15
CA ALA A 40 -3.43 -0.57 10.72
C ALA A 40 -4.49 -0.37 9.63
N PHE A 41 -4.16 0.39 8.59
CA PHE A 41 -5.01 0.54 7.41
C PHE A 41 -5.23 -0.77 6.67
N LEU A 42 -4.16 -1.56 6.46
CA LEU A 42 -4.26 -2.85 5.79
C LEU A 42 -5.10 -3.88 6.57
N ALA A 43 -5.08 -3.80 7.91
CA ALA A 43 -5.87 -4.67 8.79
C ALA A 43 -7.36 -4.33 8.81
N SER A 44 -7.75 -3.10 8.46
CA SER A 44 -9.16 -2.69 8.38
C SER A 44 -9.83 -3.02 7.04
N LEU A 45 -9.07 -3.59 6.09
CA LEU A 45 -9.59 -3.94 4.78
C LEU A 45 -10.61 -5.07 4.85
N PRO A 46 -11.61 -5.05 3.97
CA PRO A 46 -12.61 -6.10 3.91
C PRO A 46 -11.99 -7.43 3.45
N PRO A 47 -12.59 -8.59 3.76
CA PRO A 47 -11.97 -9.91 3.57
C PRO A 47 -11.58 -10.24 2.12
N TYR A 48 -12.27 -9.66 1.14
CA TYR A 48 -11.97 -9.84 -0.28
C TYR A 48 -10.77 -9.02 -0.78
N VAL A 49 -10.24 -8.12 0.06
CA VAL A 49 -8.97 -7.42 -0.16
C VAL A 49 -7.94 -7.91 0.86
N THR A 50 -7.13 -8.88 0.46
CA THR A 50 -6.03 -9.36 1.30
C THR A 50 -4.81 -8.44 1.15
N SER A 51 -3.90 -8.47 2.12
CA SER A 51 -2.69 -7.65 2.08
C SER A 51 -1.43 -8.45 2.44
N ARG A 52 -0.30 -8.06 1.84
CA ARG A 52 1.01 -8.63 2.14
C ARG A 52 2.07 -7.54 2.19
N ALA A 53 2.70 -7.38 3.35
CA ALA A 53 3.85 -6.49 3.50
C ALA A 53 5.12 -7.20 2.99
N MET A 54 5.87 -6.53 2.14
CA MET A 54 7.20 -6.97 1.74
C MET A 54 8.23 -6.64 2.82
N PRO A 55 9.36 -7.37 2.87
CA PRO A 55 10.48 -7.03 3.74
C PRO A 55 10.92 -5.58 3.52
N LEU A 56 11.35 -4.91 4.59
CA LEU A 56 11.93 -3.57 4.47
C LEU A 56 13.17 -3.65 3.57
N VAL A 57 13.23 -2.78 2.57
CA VAL A 57 14.40 -2.64 1.70
C VAL A 57 15.40 -1.75 2.42
N ASP A 58 16.68 -2.12 2.39
CA ASP A 58 17.75 -1.22 2.82
C ASP A 58 17.87 -0.07 1.81
N LEU A 59 17.85 1.14 2.33
CA LEU A 59 17.82 2.37 1.56
C LEU A 59 19.12 3.18 1.73
N SER A 60 20.13 2.61 2.39
CA SER A 60 21.41 3.26 2.69
C SER A 60 22.19 3.65 1.44
N ASP A 61 21.94 2.98 0.32
CA ASP A 61 22.61 3.22 -0.96
C ASP A 61 21.97 4.37 -1.77
N LEU A 62 20.84 4.92 -1.32
CA LEU A 62 20.17 5.98 -2.03
C LEU A 62 20.89 7.33 -1.83
N PRO A 63 20.97 8.18 -2.87
CA PRO A 63 21.54 9.51 -2.74
C PRO A 63 20.74 10.31 -1.70
N CYS A 64 21.41 11.20 -0.94
CA CYS A 64 20.76 12.00 0.11
C CYS A 64 19.58 12.86 -0.38
N THR A 65 19.46 13.06 -1.71
CA THR A 65 18.36 13.77 -2.36
C THR A 65 17.16 12.86 -2.67
N ALA A 66 17.24 11.56 -2.42
CA ALA A 66 16.14 10.62 -2.61
C ALA A 66 15.12 10.79 -1.49
N VAL A 67 13.92 11.24 -1.85
CA VAL A 67 12.82 11.48 -0.90
C VAL A 67 11.69 10.50 -1.20
N PHE A 68 11.29 9.71 -0.21
CA PHE A 68 10.18 8.74 -0.32
C PHE A 68 8.81 9.40 -0.17
N GLU A 69 8.75 10.47 0.62
CA GLU A 69 7.52 11.18 0.94
C GLU A 69 7.77 12.68 0.81
N THR A 70 6.83 13.38 0.17
CA THR A 70 6.79 14.83 0.19
C THR A 70 6.48 15.27 1.62
N LEU A 71 7.49 15.75 2.35
CA LEU A 71 7.28 16.48 3.59
C LEU A 71 6.59 17.80 3.23
N MET A 72 5.29 17.91 3.53
CA MET A 72 4.62 19.20 3.53
C MET A 72 4.86 19.84 4.90
N THR A 73 5.81 20.78 4.92
CA THR A 73 6.07 21.71 6.02
C THR A 73 5.13 22.91 5.95
#